data_AF-A0A2X1QDR6-F1
#
_entry.id   AF-A0A2X1QDR6-F1
#
_cell.length_a   1.000
_cell.length_b   1.000
_cell.length_c   1.000
_cell.angle_alpha   90.00
_cell.angle_beta   90.00
_cell.angle_gamma   90.00
#
_symmetry.space_group_name_H-M   'P 1'
#
loop_
_entity.id
_entity.type
_entity.pdbx_description
1 polymer ?
#
loop_
_entity_poly.entity_id
_entity_poly.type
_entity_poly.pdbx_seq_one_letter_code
_entity_poly.pdbx_strand_id
1 'polypeptide(L)' 'MDLAAVADNIRDPQMQYYLCGPVAFMQFAAKQLVELGVNKDNIHYECFGPHKVL' A
#
# COMPACT_ATOMS: atom_id res chain seq x y z
N MET A 1 8.99 -4.33 8.52
CA MET A 1 8.08 -3.22 8.89
C MET A 1 6.77 -3.84 9.30
N ASP A 2 6.23 -3.42 10.45
CA ASP A 2 4.95 -3.88 10.99
C ASP A 2 3.99 -2.68 11.06
N LEU A 3 2.91 -2.71 10.28
CA LEU A 3 1.92 -1.64 10.25
C LEU A 3 0.95 -1.70 11.43
N ALA A 4 0.85 -2.83 12.13
CA ALA A 4 0.00 -2.96 13.31
C ALA A 4 0.44 -2.00 14.42
N ALA A 5 1.75 -1.74 14.54
CA ALA A 5 2.31 -0.82 15.53
C ALA A 5 1.84 0.64 15.37
N VAL A 6 1.31 1.02 14.20
CA VAL A 6 0.82 2.37 13.91
C VAL A 6 -0.64 2.41 13.47
N ALA A 7 -1.37 1.28 13.61
CA ALA A 7 -2.69 1.08 13.03
C ALA A 7 -3.70 2.19 13.38
N ASP A 8 -3.69 2.68 14.62
CA ASP A 8 -4.62 3.71 15.07
C ASP A 8 -4.45 5.05 14.33
N ASN A 9 -3.26 5.31 13.76
CA ASN A 9 -2.99 6.52 12.99
C ASN A 9 -3.35 6.38 11.50
N ILE A 10 -3.62 5.15 11.04
CA ILE A 10 -3.73 4.83 9.61
C ILE A 10 -4.95 3.97 9.31
N ARG A 11 -6.05 4.14 10.05
CA ARG A 11 -7.28 3.32 9.92
C ARG A 11 -8.54 4.11 9.58
N ASP A 12 -8.39 5.39 9.24
CA ASP A 12 -9.53 6.18 8.77
C ASP A 12 -10.13 5.51 7.51
N PRO A 13 -11.44 5.20 7.48
CA PRO A 13 -12.09 4.53 6.36
C PRO A 13 -11.98 5.26 5.02
N GLN A 14 -11.76 6.58 5.03
CA GLN A 14 -11.62 7.42 3.84
C GLN A 14 -10.15 7.59 3.41
N MET A 15 -9.18 7.12 4.21
CA MET A 15 -7.76 7.25 3.92
C MET A 15 -7.38 6.51 2.64
N GLN A 16 -6.54 7.15 1.83
CA GLN A 16 -5.97 6.61 0.60
C GLN A 16 -4.50 6.27 0.82
N TYR A 17 -4.06 5.11 0.36
CA TYR A 17 -2.71 4.59 0.55
C TYR A 17 -2.02 4.50 -0.79
N TYR A 18 -0.81 5.06 -0.89
CA TYR A 18 -0.01 5.05 -2.11
C TYR A 18 1.30 4.30 -1.83
N LEU A 19 1.51 3.21 -2.55
CA LEU A 19 2.69 2.35 -2.42
C LEU A 19 3.59 2.51 -3.63
N CYS A 20 4.89 2.65 -3.39
CA CYS A 20 5.91 2.71 -4.42
C CYS A 20 7.15 1.96 -3.92
N GLY A 21 7.82 1.23 -4.83
CA GLY A 21 9.05 0.51 -4.55
C GLY A 21 9.13 -0.85 -5.23
N PRO A 22 10.02 -1.75 -4.76
CA PRO A 22 10.09 -3.10 -5.27
C PRO A 22 8.75 -3.83 -5.13
N VAL A 23 8.37 -4.62 -6.13
CA VAL A 23 7.07 -5.33 -6.17
C VAL A 23 6.84 -6.15 -4.89
N ALA A 24 7.84 -6.88 -4.43
CA ALA A 24 7.73 -7.68 -3.21
C ALA A 24 7.45 -6.82 -1.96
N PHE A 25 8.03 -5.62 -1.88
CA PHE A 25 7.77 -4.68 -0.79
C PHE A 25 6.34 -4.15 -0.84
N MET A 26 5.87 -3.72 -2.01
CA MET A 26 4.51 -3.21 -2.17
C MET A 26 3.46 -4.29 -1.88
N GLN A 27 3.69 -5.53 -2.34
CA GLN A 27 2.82 -6.67 -2.03
C GLN A 27 2.77 -6.95 -0.52
N PHE A 28 3.92 -6.90 0.16
CA PHE A 28 4.01 -7.08 1.60
C PHE A 28 3.26 -5.97 2.38
N ALA A 29 3.42 -4.70 1.98
CA ALA A 29 2.73 -3.58 2.62
C ALA A 29 1.21 -3.60 2.36
N ALA A 30 0.79 -3.85 1.11
CA ALA A 30 -0.63 -3.94 0.73
C ALA A 30 -1.35 -5.05 1.50
N LYS A 31 -0.71 -6.21 1.68
CA LYS A 31 -1.27 -7.31 2.46
C LYS A 31 -1.58 -6.90 3.89
N GLN A 32 -0.64 -6.22 4.57
CA GLN A 32 -0.85 -5.74 5.94
C GLN A 32 -2.00 -4.73 6.02
N LEU A 33 -2.13 -3.81 5.06
CA LEU A 33 -3.25 -2.86 5.02
C LEU A 33 -4.60 -3.56 4.90
N VAL A 34 -4.71 -4.57 4.04
CA VAL A 34 -5.93 -5.38 3.90
C VAL A 34 -6.24 -6.14 5.19
N GLU A 35 -5.24 -6.71 5.85
CA GLU A 35 -5.40 -7.38 7.15
C GLU A 35 -5.85 -6.41 8.26
N LEU A 36 -5.51 -5.12 8.15
CA LEU A 36 -5.98 -4.06 9.04
C LEU A 36 -7.41 -3.57 8.73
N GLY A 37 -8.06 -4.09 7.68
CA GLY A 37 -9.43 -3.76 7.30
C GLY A 37 -9.56 -2.67 6.23
N VAL A 38 -8.45 -2.24 5.62
CA VAL A 38 -8.47 -1.23 4.55
C VAL A 38 -9.13 -1.80 3.29
N ASN A 39 -10.06 -1.05 2.69
CA ASN A 39 -10.63 -1.41 1.40
C ASN A 39 -9.54 -1.37 0.31
N LYS A 40 -9.47 -2.40 -0.53
CA LYS A 40 -8.53 -2.49 -1.65
C LYS A 40 -8.65 -1.32 -2.62
N ASP A 41 -9.86 -0.76 -2.78
CA ASP A 41 -10.10 0.41 -3.63
C ASP A 41 -9.35 1.67 -3.15
N ASN A 42 -8.94 1.70 -1.87
CA ASN A 42 -8.17 2.78 -1.28
C ASN A 42 -6.65 2.54 -1.39
N ILE A 43 -6.19 1.41 -1.94
CA ILE A 43 -4.76 1.05 -2.02
C ILE A 43 -4.28 1.16 -3.46
N HIS A 44 -3.44 2.15 -3.71
CA HIS A 44 -2.86 2.48 -5.00
C HIS A 44 -1.39 2.07 -5.01
N TYR A 45 -0.91 1.51 -6.12
CA TYR A 45 0.48 1.13 -6.27
C TYR A 45 1.05 1.61 -7.60
N GLU A 46 2.29 2.07 -7.56
CA GLU A 46 3.06 2.47 -8.73
C GLU A 46 4.35 1.66 -8.80
N CYS A 47 4.54 0.92 -9.88
CA CYS A 47 5.77 0.20 -10.13
C CYS A 47 6.70 1.07 -10.97
N PHE A 48 7.83 1.49 -10.41
CA PHE A 48 8.88 2.15 -11.19
C PHE A 48 9.59 1.12 -12.08
N GLY A 49 9.02 0.88 -13.26
CA GLY A 49 9.69 0.26 -14.39
C GLY A 49 10.12 1.34 -15.40
N PRO A 50 11.07 1.06 -16.31
CA PRO A 50 11.40 2.04 -17.34
C PRO A 50 10.14 2.35 -18.15
N HIS A 51 9.76 3.64 -18.19
CA HIS A 51 8.95 4.15 -19.29
C HIS A 51 9.75 3.90 -20.57
N LYS A 52 9.60 2.73 -21.18
CA LYS A 52 9.90 2.59 -22.60
C LYS A 52 8.81 3.39 -23.31
N VAL A 53 9.12 4.65 -23.55
CA VAL A 53 8.60 5.35 -24.72
C VAL A 53 8.97 4.46 -25.91
N LEU A 54 7.98 3.80 -26.49
CA LEU A 54 8.07 3.32 -27.86
C LEU A 54 7.95 4.52 -28.80
#